data_AF-Q30U17-F1
#
_entry.id   AF-Q30U17-F1
#
_cell.length_a   1.000
_cell.length_b   1.000
_cell.length_c   1.000
_cell.angle_alpha   90.00
_cell.angle_beta   90.00
_cell.angle_gamma   90.00
#
_symmetry.space_group_name_H-M   'P 1'
#
loop_
_entity.id
_entity.type
_entity.pdbx_description
1 polymer ?
#
loop_
_entity_poly.entity_id
_entity_poly.type
_entity_poly.pdbx_seq_one_letter_code
_entity_poly.pdbx_strand_id
1 'polypeptide(L)'
;MKNYLILENYRMLIKKDELNRVFLSYAINSGNEIIEHTEGILKVVNCEIADAMYKYFDTDLISYGVEVFDENTEFVNQSEY
;
A
#
# COMPACT_ATOMS: atom_id res chain seq x y z
N MET A 1 0.18 -11.25 -13.61
CA MET A 1 -0.14 -10.12 -12.70
C MET A 1 1.16 -9.55 -12.19
N LYS A 2 1.29 -8.22 -12.08
CA LYS A 2 2.34 -7.65 -11.25
C LYS A 2 1.99 -7.98 -9.80
N ASN A 3 2.95 -8.46 -9.01
CA ASN A 3 2.74 -8.81 -7.59
C ASN A 3 3.27 -7.71 -6.66
N TYR A 4 3.85 -6.65 -7.23
CA TYR A 4 4.41 -5.52 -6.52
C TYR A 4 4.07 -4.20 -7.26
N LEU A 5 3.98 -3.13 -6.48
CA LEU A 5 3.76 -1.75 -6.92
C LEU A 5 4.85 -0.90 -6.31
N ILE A 6 5.50 -0.10 -7.14
CA ILE A 6 6.49 0.89 -6.71
C ILE A 6 5.79 2.24 -6.76
N LEU A 7 5.78 2.92 -5.62
CA LEU A 7 5.25 4.26 -5.42
C LEU A 7 6.44 5.21 -5.26
N GLU A 8 6.97 5.70 -6.37
CA GLU A 8 8.22 6.47 -6.41
C GLU A 8 8.14 7.75 -5.57
N ASN A 9 7.02 8.48 -5.64
CA ASN A 9 6.77 9.68 -4.83
C ASN A 9 6.84 9.40 -3.32
N TYR A 10 6.51 8.17 -2.93
CA TYR A 10 6.49 7.72 -1.54
C TYR A 10 7.74 6.92 -1.16
N ARG A 11 8.68 6.70 -2.10
CA ARG A 11 9.85 5.85 -1.93
C ARG A 11 9.50 4.50 -1.28
N MET A 12 8.45 3.86 -1.80
CA MET A 12 7.90 2.64 -1.22
C MET A 12 7.61 1.60 -2.29
N LEU A 13 7.89 0.34 -1.98
CA LEU A 13 7.40 -0.83 -2.71
C LEU A 13 6.37 -1.55 -1.84
N ILE A 14 5.22 -1.87 -2.43
CA ILE A 14 4.17 -2.68 -1.79
C ILE A 14 4.05 -3.99 -2.58
N LYS A 15 4.05 -5.13 -1.89
CA LYS A 15 3.82 -6.45 -2.50
C LYS A 15 2.90 -7.30 -1.63
N LYS A 16 2.21 -8.28 -2.21
CA LYS A 16 1.52 -9.31 -1.42
C LYS A 16 2.55 -10.28 -0.83
N ASP A 17 2.27 -10.81 0.37
CA ASP A 17 2.99 -11.96 0.89
C ASP A 17 2.72 -13.20 0.03
N GLU A 18 3.52 -14.26 0.23
CA GLU A 18 3.43 -15.48 -0.58
C GLU A 18 2.06 -16.18 -0.49
N LEU A 19 1.32 -15.92 0.60
CA LEU A 19 0.00 -16.49 0.86
C LEU A 19 -1.15 -15.58 0.44
N ASN A 20 -0.87 -14.39 -0.10
CA ASN A 20 -1.86 -13.35 -0.44
C ASN A 20 -2.80 -12.97 0.72
N ARG A 21 -2.30 -12.99 1.95
CA ARG A 21 -3.02 -12.63 3.18
C ARG A 21 -2.77 -11.20 3.62
N VAL A 22 -1.58 -10.66 3.37
CA VAL A 22 -1.21 -9.31 3.79
C VAL A 22 -0.39 -8.60 2.71
N PHE A 23 -0.34 -7.28 2.82
CA PHE A 23 0.57 -6.46 2.04
C PHE A 23 1.82 -6.14 2.86
N LEU A 24 2.97 -6.33 2.24
CA LEU A 24 4.29 -6.00 2.75
C LEU A 24 4.77 -4.70 2.09
N SER A 25 5.25 -3.77 2.90
CA SER A 25 5.87 -2.52 2.48
C SER A 25 7.39 -2.57 2.67
N TYR A 26 8.12 -2.05 1.71
CA TYR A 26 9.58 -1.85 1.77
C TYR A 26 9.87 -0.40 1.42
N ALA A 27 10.84 0.21 2.10
CA ALA A 27 11.42 1.46 1.65
C ALA A 27 12.36 1.19 0.45
N ILE A 28 12.40 2.14 -0.47
CA ILE A 28 13.34 2.12 -1.59
C ILE A 28 14.24 3.37 -1.56
N ASN A 29 15.44 3.26 -2.12
CA ASN A 29 16.31 4.42 -2.29
C ASN A 29 15.95 5.23 -3.56
N SER A 30 16.70 6.29 -3.84
CA SER A 30 16.46 7.14 -5.03
C SER A 30 16.66 6.42 -6.38
N GLY A 31 17.28 5.24 -6.39
CA GLY A 31 17.43 4.38 -7.56
C GLY A 31 16.36 3.29 -7.66
N ASN A 32 15.32 3.35 -6.82
CA ASN A 32 14.29 2.31 -6.67
C ASN A 32 14.83 0.95 -6.21
N GLU A 33 15.99 0.92 -5.55
CA GLU A 33 16.52 -0.32 -4.95
C GLU A 33 15.87 -0.56 -3.59
N ILE A 34 15.48 -1.81 -3.33
CA ILE A 34 14.83 -2.23 -2.08
C ILE A 34 15.83 -2.18 -0.93
N ILE A 35 15.42 -1.59 0.20
CA ILE A 35 16.20 -1.62 1.43
C ILE A 35 15.76 -2.86 2.23
N GLU A 36 16.53 -3.94 2.15
CA GLU A 36 16.15 -5.31 2.60
C GLU A 36 15.73 -5.43 4.08
N HIS A 37 16.02 -4.44 4.92
CA HIS A 37 15.68 -4.44 6.36
C HIS A 37 14.49 -3.54 6.72
N THR A 38 13.76 -3.05 5.72
CA THR A 38 12.62 -2.14 5.93
C THR A 38 11.27 -2.82 5.72
N GLU A 39 11.27 -4.15 5.60
CA GLU A 39 10.04 -4.92 5.48
C GLU A 39 9.13 -4.67 6.68
N GLY A 40 7.90 -4.26 6.38
CA GLY A 40 6.83 -4.12 7.36
C GLY A 40 5.50 -4.56 6.78
N ILE A 41 4.56 -4.93 7.65
CA ILE A 41 3.17 -5.14 7.23
C ILE A 41 2.53 -3.76 7.04
N LEU A 42 1.94 -3.55 5.87
CA LEU A 42 1.18 -2.34 5.57
C LEU A 42 -0.07 -2.31 6.46
N LYS A 43 -0.18 -1.31 7.34
CA LYS A 43 -1.30 -1.19 8.30
C LYS A 43 -2.13 0.05 8.11
N VAL A 44 -1.51 1.17 7.71
CA VAL A 44 -2.16 2.47 7.58
C VAL A 44 -1.58 3.19 6.37
N VAL A 45 -2.43 3.76 5.51
CA VAL A 45 -2.03 4.54 4.33
C VAL A 45 -2.97 5.72 4.10
N ASN A 46 -2.52 6.73 3.34
CA ASN A 46 -3.43 7.78 2.87
C ASN A 46 -4.30 7.27 1.71
N CYS A 47 -5.35 8.02 1.38
CA CYS A 47 -6.27 7.69 0.28
C CYS A 47 -5.58 7.59 -1.08
N GLU A 48 -4.56 8.42 -1.37
CA GLU A 48 -3.83 8.36 -2.64
C GLU A 48 -3.14 7.00 -2.87
N ILE A 49 -2.53 6.43 -1.83
CA ILE A 49 -1.92 5.11 -1.89
C ILE A 49 -2.99 4.03 -2.06
N ALA A 50 -4.10 4.13 -1.34
CA ALA A 50 -5.21 3.19 -1.45
C ALA A 50 -5.80 3.17 -2.89
N ASP A 51 -6.01 4.34 -3.48
CA ASP A 51 -6.49 4.49 -4.86
C ASP A 51 -5.50 3.93 -5.87
N ALA A 52 -4.19 4.15 -5.67
CA ALA A 52 -3.16 3.54 -6.50
C ALA A 52 -3.20 2.01 -6.43
N MET A 53 -3.36 1.45 -5.22
CA MET A 53 -3.48 0.01 -5.02
C MET A 53 -4.71 -0.57 -5.72
N TYR A 54 -5.87 0.08 -5.57
CA TYR A 54 -7.10 -0.33 -6.25
C TYR A 54 -6.93 -0.26 -7.77
N LYS A 55 -6.40 0.85 -8.30
CA LYS A 55 -6.21 1.05 -9.75
C LYS A 55 -5.26 0.05 -10.40
N TYR A 56 -4.15 -0.29 -9.73
CA TYR A 56 -3.09 -1.11 -10.34
C TYR A 56 -3.16 -2.61 -9.99
N PHE A 57 -3.80 -2.97 -8.88
CA PHE A 57 -3.96 -4.36 -8.46
C PHE A 57 -5.40 -4.86 -8.42
N ASP A 58 -6.39 -3.99 -8.68
CA ASP A 58 -7.81 -4.31 -8.48
C ASP A 58 -8.03 -4.88 -7.07
N THR A 59 -7.40 -4.23 -6.07
CA THR A 59 -7.44 -4.68 -4.68
C THR A 59 -7.79 -3.52 -3.76
N ASP A 60 -8.91 -3.67 -3.07
CA ASP A 60 -9.26 -2.86 -1.91
C ASP A 60 -8.41 -3.26 -0.70
N LEU A 61 -7.70 -2.30 -0.10
CA LEU A 61 -6.84 -2.53 1.06
C LEU A 61 -7.62 -2.68 2.37
N ILE A 62 -8.83 -2.13 2.46
CA ILE A 62 -9.67 -2.20 3.66
C ILE A 62 -10.08 -3.65 3.93
N SER A 63 -10.41 -4.38 2.86
CA SER A 63 -10.66 -5.84 2.92
C SER A 63 -9.47 -6.65 3.47
N TYR A 64 -8.26 -6.09 3.48
CA TYR A 64 -7.05 -6.67 4.06
C TYR A 64 -6.72 -6.11 5.46
N GLY A 65 -7.61 -5.31 6.05
CA GLY A 65 -7.42 -4.72 7.37
C GLY A 65 -6.44 -3.55 7.40
N VAL A 66 -6.18 -2.91 6.25
CA VAL A 66 -5.37 -1.68 6.18
C VAL A 66 -6.30 -0.49 6.42
N GLU A 67 -5.94 0.38 7.35
CA GLU A 67 -6.64 1.62 7.62
C GLU A 67 -6.28 2.68 6.55
N VAL A 68 -7.29 3.38 6.04
CA VAL A 68 -7.11 4.45 5.05
C VAL A 68 -7.56 5.78 5.64
N PHE A 69 -6.70 6.80 5.54
CA PHE A 69 -7.00 8.15 6.03
C PHE A 69 -6.94 9.18 4.90
N ASP A 70 -7.74 10.25 5.01
CA ASP A 70 -7.59 11.47 4.20
C ASP A 70 -6.67 12.45 4.95
N GLU A 71 -5.81 13.17 4.23
CA GLU A 71 -4.91 14.20 4.79
C GLU A 71 -5.67 15.37 5.44
N ASN A 72 -7.00 15.43 5.28
CA ASN A 72 -7.92 16.31 5.99
C ASN A 72 -8.50 15.74 7.32
N THR A 73 -7.98 14.62 7.82
CA THR A 73 -8.20 14.08 9.18
C THR A 73 -9.54 13.39 9.48
N GLU A 74 -10.22 12.82 8.49
CA GLU A 74 -11.27 11.83 8.75
C GLU A 74 -10.81 10.46 8.23
N PHE A 75 -10.87 9.44 9.10
CA PHE A 75 -10.73 8.05 8.67
C PHE A 75 -11.91 7.75 7.75
N VAL A 76 -11.63 7.44 6.50
CA VAL A 76 -12.67 7.24 5.50
C VAL A 76 -13.14 5.80 5.60
N ASN A 77 -14.36 5.58 6.09
CA ASN A 77 -15.05 4.32 5.85
C ASN A 77 -15.50 4.34 4.37
N GLN A 78 -14.86 3.54 3.51
CA GLN A 78 -15.24 3.46 2.08
C GLN A 78 -16.60 2.79 1.83
N SER A 79 -17.39 2.51 2.87
CA SER A 79 -18.74 1.95 2.78
C SER A 79 -19.78 2.88 2.13
N GLU A 80 -19.39 4.07 1.65
CA GLU A 80 -20.30 5.09 1.10
C GLU A 80 -20.18 5.32 -0.43
N TYR A 81 -19.56 4.41 -1.19
CA TYR A 81 -19.57 4.45 -2.67
C TYR A 81 -20.27 3.25 -3.31
#